data_AF-A0A4Q3WB19-F1
#
_entry.id   AF-A0A4Q3WB19-F1
#
_cell.length_a   1.000
_cell.length_b   1.000
_cell.length_c   1.000
_cell.angle_alpha   90.00
_cell.angle_beta   90.00
_cell.angle_gamma   90.00
#
_symmetry.space_group_name_H-M   'P 1'
#
loop_
_entity.id
_entity.type
_entity.pdbx_description
1 polymer ?
#
loop_
_entity_poly.entity_id
_entity_poly.type
_entity_poly.pdbx_seq_one_letter_code
_entity_poly.pdbx_strand_id
1 'polypeptide(L)'
;MPTDIRSIDQATFTNSFVEELPGEVAPNKRPRQVPGACYSQVEPTAVQSPHLLAWSDDLAEFLGLAKPEERGLAVDVLAGNLITPTMKPFAARYGGHQFGSWAGQLGDGRAIALGEIAARDGSRWEIQLKGAGPTPYSRRADGRAVLRSSLREFLCSEAMHFLGVPTTRALSLVGTGDAVVRDMFYSGDPRPEKGAIVARVSPSFIRFGNFELMATTGEHDNLRALTDYTIRHFYPELGEPCNEVYLQWFEEVCRRTAVMIAHWMTVGFVHGVMNTDNMSILGLTIDYGPYG
;
A
#
# COMPACT_ATOMS: atom_id res chain seq x y z
N MET A 1 -20.06 -12.39 20.41
CA MET A 1 -18.69 -12.11 20.88
C MET A 1 -18.63 -10.64 21.23
N PRO A 2 -18.05 -10.23 22.36
CA PRO A 2 -17.89 -8.81 22.67
C PRO A 2 -17.11 -8.14 21.52
N THR A 3 -17.66 -7.04 21.03
CA THR A 3 -17.09 -6.17 20.02
C THR A 3 -15.92 -5.41 20.64
N ASP A 4 -14.74 -6.03 20.70
CA ASP A 4 -13.51 -5.35 21.16
C ASP A 4 -13.06 -4.37 20.09
N ILE A 5 -13.74 -3.22 20.07
CA ILE A 5 -13.29 -2.01 19.41
C ILE A 5 -12.08 -1.51 20.20
N ARG A 6 -10.92 -1.42 19.55
CA ARG A 6 -9.65 -1.02 20.16
C ARG A 6 -9.05 0.18 19.46
N SER A 7 -8.24 0.96 20.16
CA SER A 7 -7.45 2.00 19.51
C SER A 7 -6.33 1.36 18.66
N ILE A 8 -5.93 2.00 17.56
CA ILE A 8 -4.93 1.43 16.63
C ILE A 8 -3.53 1.30 17.28
N ASP A 9 -3.20 2.18 18.23
CA ASP A 9 -1.96 2.09 19.03
C ASP A 9 -1.96 0.92 20.02
N GLN A 10 -3.12 0.30 20.26
CA GLN A 10 -3.30 -0.88 21.10
C GLN A 10 -3.61 -2.13 20.26
N ALA A 11 -3.71 -2.00 18.93
CA ALA A 11 -3.98 -3.12 18.05
C ALA A 11 -2.76 -4.02 17.90
N THR A 12 -2.99 -5.33 17.90
CA THR A 12 -1.95 -6.32 17.59
C THR A 12 -1.79 -6.43 16.08
N PHE A 13 -0.54 -6.29 15.62
CA PHE A 13 -0.16 -6.48 14.22
C PHE A 13 0.51 -7.84 14.01
N THR A 14 0.19 -8.48 12.88
CA THR A 14 0.96 -9.60 12.31
C THR A 14 1.77 -9.12 11.11
N ASN A 15 2.78 -9.87 10.68
CA ASN A 15 3.74 -9.39 9.69
C ASN A 15 4.13 -10.49 8.69
N SER A 16 3.15 -11.20 8.11
CA SER A 16 3.42 -12.41 7.32
C SER A 16 4.33 -12.13 6.12
N PHE A 17 4.17 -10.98 5.44
CA PHE A 17 5.07 -10.58 4.35
C PHE A 17 6.54 -10.45 4.78
N VAL A 18 6.78 -9.89 5.97
CA VAL A 18 8.14 -9.71 6.52
C VAL A 18 8.70 -11.02 7.05
N GLU A 19 7.85 -11.86 7.64
CA GLU A 19 8.26 -13.10 8.31
C GLU A 19 8.52 -14.25 7.35
N GLU A 20 7.87 -14.26 6.18
CA GLU A 20 7.94 -15.38 5.23
C GLU A 20 8.74 -15.10 3.96
N LEU A 21 8.98 -13.82 3.62
CA LEU A 21 9.72 -13.45 2.42
C LEU A 21 11.12 -12.91 2.72
N PRO A 22 12.09 -13.11 1.82
CA PRO A 22 13.43 -12.56 1.99
C PRO A 22 13.39 -11.04 1.95
N GLY A 23 13.90 -10.39 2.99
CA GLY A 23 14.02 -8.94 3.07
C GLY A 23 15.43 -8.51 3.42
N GLU A 24 15.74 -7.24 3.19
CA GLU A 24 16.95 -6.64 3.74
C GLU A 24 16.65 -5.89 5.05
N VAL A 25 17.53 -6.08 6.02
CA VAL A 25 17.54 -5.33 7.28
C VAL A 25 18.68 -4.32 7.20
N ALA A 26 18.44 -3.22 6.49
CA ALA A 26 19.41 -2.15 6.33
C ALA A 26 18.77 -0.81 6.73
N PRO A 27 19.27 -0.12 7.77
CA PRO A 27 18.63 1.09 8.31
C PRO A 27 18.75 2.33 7.40
N ASN A 28 19.26 2.16 6.18
CA ASN A 28 19.58 3.27 5.31
C ASN A 28 18.39 3.63 4.42
N LYS A 29 17.76 4.78 4.68
CA LYS A 29 16.67 5.35 3.86
C LYS A 29 17.15 6.00 2.55
N ARG A 30 18.45 5.96 2.22
CA ARG A 30 18.99 6.54 0.98
C ARG A 30 18.51 5.75 -0.24
N PRO A 31 18.06 6.43 -1.31
CA PRO A 31 17.67 5.77 -2.55
C PRO A 31 18.77 4.90 -3.15
N ARG A 32 18.46 3.64 -3.47
CA ARG A 32 19.40 2.68 -4.08
C ARG A 32 18.69 1.47 -4.71
N GLN A 33 19.43 0.70 -5.51
CA GLN A 33 19.01 -0.62 -5.95
C GLN A 33 19.12 -1.63 -4.79
N VAL A 34 18.22 -2.60 -4.76
CA VAL A 34 18.06 -3.59 -3.68
C VAL A 34 17.90 -4.98 -4.28
N PRO A 35 18.94 -5.57 -4.91
CA PRO A 35 18.83 -6.92 -5.46
C PRO A 35 18.63 -7.97 -4.37
N GLY A 36 17.99 -9.09 -4.71
CA GLY A 36 17.79 -10.24 -3.82
C GLY A 36 16.75 -10.13 -2.69
N ALA A 37 15.98 -9.04 -2.56
CA ALA A 37 15.04 -8.85 -1.44
C ALA A 37 13.63 -8.42 -1.88
N CYS A 38 12.57 -9.02 -1.32
CA CYS A 38 11.18 -8.62 -1.56
C CYS A 38 10.83 -7.26 -0.95
N TYR A 39 11.54 -6.84 0.11
CA TYR A 39 11.32 -5.58 0.82
C TYR A 39 12.57 -5.10 1.53
N SER A 40 12.53 -3.85 1.99
CA SER A 40 13.45 -3.28 2.97
C SER A 40 12.70 -2.99 4.26
N GLN A 41 13.23 -3.40 5.42
CA GLN A 41 12.73 -2.89 6.69
C GLN A 41 13.06 -1.40 6.79
N VAL A 42 12.04 -0.57 7.03
CA VAL A 42 12.20 0.89 7.12
C VAL A 42 11.12 1.48 8.00
N GLU A 43 11.53 2.24 9.00
CA GLU A 43 10.60 2.99 9.83
C GLU A 43 10.12 4.25 9.11
N PRO A 44 8.89 4.71 9.37
CA PRO A 44 8.44 6.05 9.00
C PRO A 44 9.36 7.16 9.51
N THR A 45 9.23 8.34 8.90
CA THR A 45 9.90 9.56 9.37
C THR A 45 8.86 10.45 10.01
N ALA A 46 9.00 10.68 11.31
CA ALA A 46 8.08 11.47 12.10
C ALA A 46 7.80 12.86 11.48
N VAL A 47 6.61 13.37 11.76
CA VAL A 47 6.11 14.68 11.30
C VAL A 47 5.88 15.64 12.46
N GLN A 48 5.85 16.94 12.16
CA GLN A 48 5.88 18.00 13.19
C GLN A 48 4.62 18.09 14.06
N SER A 49 3.42 18.01 13.47
CA SER A 49 2.17 18.23 14.19
C SER A 49 1.02 17.40 13.60
N PRO A 50 1.05 16.08 13.81
CA PRO A 50 0.02 15.19 13.28
C PRO A 50 -1.35 15.52 13.88
N HIS A 51 -2.37 15.58 13.01
CA HIS A 51 -3.77 15.75 13.40
C HIS A 51 -4.70 15.08 12.39
N LEU A 52 -5.76 14.44 12.88
CA LEU A 52 -6.74 13.74 12.04
C LEU A 52 -7.58 14.74 11.24
N LEU A 53 -7.69 14.51 9.93
CA LEU A 53 -8.50 15.31 9.00
C LEU A 53 -9.73 14.55 8.49
N ALA A 54 -9.59 13.25 8.24
CA ALA A 54 -10.69 12.39 7.81
C ALA A 54 -10.50 10.95 8.31
N TRP A 55 -11.60 10.22 8.43
CA TRP A 55 -11.69 8.87 8.95
C TRP A 55 -12.79 8.09 8.21
N SER A 56 -12.55 6.83 7.87
CA SER A 56 -13.57 5.93 7.32
C SER A 56 -14.18 5.10 8.46
N ASP A 57 -15.39 5.50 8.90
CA ASP A 57 -16.08 4.84 10.02
C ASP A 57 -16.46 3.39 9.67
N ASP A 58 -16.90 3.11 8.43
CA ASP A 58 -17.25 1.77 7.93
C ASP A 58 -16.05 0.81 7.97
N LEU A 59 -14.92 1.24 7.40
CA LEU A 59 -13.70 0.45 7.37
C LEU A 59 -13.16 0.23 8.79
N ALA A 60 -13.18 1.27 9.63
CA ALA A 60 -12.75 1.16 11.01
C ALA A 60 -13.59 0.15 11.80
N GLU A 61 -14.91 0.19 11.64
CA GLU A 61 -15.80 -0.78 12.28
C GLU A 61 -15.46 -2.21 11.83
N PHE A 62 -15.30 -2.43 10.53
CA PHE A 62 -14.90 -3.72 9.97
C PHE A 62 -13.56 -4.22 10.54
N LEU A 63 -12.59 -3.33 10.72
CA LEU A 63 -11.28 -3.62 11.30
C LEU A 63 -11.30 -3.72 12.84
N GLY A 64 -12.42 -3.39 13.49
CA GLY A 64 -12.52 -3.36 14.95
C GLY A 64 -11.72 -2.22 15.59
N LEU A 65 -11.59 -1.09 14.91
CA LEU A 65 -10.82 0.07 15.37
C LEU A 65 -11.73 1.20 15.88
N ALA A 66 -11.36 1.79 17.01
CA ALA A 66 -12.00 2.99 17.54
C ALA A 66 -11.59 4.21 16.72
N LYS A 67 -12.55 5.11 16.46
CA LYS A 67 -12.23 6.43 15.93
C LYS A 67 -11.37 7.19 16.94
N PRO A 68 -10.18 7.67 16.55
CA PRO A 68 -9.35 8.42 17.48
C PRO A 68 -9.85 9.85 17.65
N GLU A 69 -9.40 10.51 18.73
CA GLU A 69 -9.47 11.97 18.83
C GLU A 69 -8.63 12.64 17.73
N GLU A 70 -8.75 13.96 17.58
CA GLU A 70 -8.00 14.71 16.56
C GLU A 70 -6.47 14.54 16.71
N ARG A 71 -5.99 14.32 17.94
CA ARG A 71 -4.57 14.14 18.29
C ARG A 71 -4.42 13.06 19.35
N GLY A 72 -3.24 12.46 19.46
CA GLY A 72 -2.91 11.44 20.44
C GLY A 72 -2.20 10.23 19.81
N LEU A 73 -1.94 9.21 20.62
CA LEU A 73 -1.10 8.06 20.23
C LEU A 73 -1.63 7.33 18.98
N ALA A 74 -2.95 7.20 18.85
CA ALA A 74 -3.58 6.61 17.68
C ALA A 74 -3.27 7.41 16.39
N VAL A 75 -3.34 8.75 16.47
CA VAL A 75 -2.99 9.63 15.35
C VAL A 75 -1.48 9.61 15.09
N ASP A 76 -0.66 9.47 16.14
CA ASP A 76 0.78 9.27 15.99
C ASP A 76 1.11 7.97 15.25
N VAL A 77 0.37 6.88 15.46
CA VAL A 77 0.49 5.67 14.63
C VAL A 77 0.11 5.95 13.18
N LEU A 78 -1.05 6.58 12.95
CA LEU A 78 -1.54 6.88 11.60
C LEU A 78 -0.64 7.90 10.85
N ALA A 79 0.17 8.66 11.57
CA ALA A 79 1.17 9.59 11.03
C ALA A 79 2.56 8.96 10.88
N GLY A 80 2.80 7.77 11.44
CA GLY A 80 4.14 7.17 11.51
C GLY A 80 5.06 7.84 12.54
N ASN A 81 4.51 8.57 13.52
CA ASN A 81 5.25 9.10 14.67
C ASN A 81 5.42 8.05 15.78
N LEU A 82 4.55 7.03 15.82
CA LEU A 82 4.60 5.93 16.78
C LEU A 82 4.56 4.58 16.05
N ILE A 83 5.56 3.73 16.32
CA ILE A 83 5.58 2.32 15.92
C ILE A 83 5.42 1.48 17.19
N THR A 84 4.44 0.58 17.20
CA THR A 84 4.19 -0.31 18.35
C THR A 84 5.10 -1.55 18.27
N PRO A 85 5.35 -2.25 19.39
CA PRO A 85 6.24 -3.42 19.39
C PRO A 85 5.83 -4.57 18.45
N THR A 86 4.56 -4.66 18.05
CA THR A 86 4.06 -5.72 17.16
C THR A 86 4.18 -5.37 15.67
N MET A 87 4.44 -4.11 15.34
CA MET A 87 4.62 -3.67 13.96
C MET A 87 6.03 -4.00 13.47
N LYS A 88 6.15 -4.42 12.20
CA LYS A 88 7.45 -4.54 11.51
C LYS A 88 7.41 -3.71 10.23
N PRO A 89 7.67 -2.39 10.32
CA PRO A 89 7.50 -1.52 9.18
C PRO A 89 8.42 -1.87 8.00
N PHE A 90 7.87 -1.88 6.80
CA PHE A 90 8.61 -2.22 5.59
C PHE A 90 8.15 -1.40 4.38
N ALA A 91 9.01 -1.36 3.37
CA ALA A 91 8.69 -0.85 2.04
C ALA A 91 8.93 -1.98 1.03
N ALA A 92 7.96 -2.26 0.16
CA ALA A 92 8.07 -3.35 -0.81
C ALA A 92 8.95 -2.96 -2.00
N ARG A 93 9.72 -3.93 -2.50
CA ARG A 93 10.47 -3.82 -3.75
C ARG A 93 9.62 -4.35 -4.91
N TYR A 94 9.47 -3.55 -5.94
CA TYR A 94 8.87 -3.97 -7.21
C TYR A 94 9.50 -3.19 -8.37
N GLY A 95 9.29 -3.66 -9.59
CA GLY A 95 9.61 -2.96 -10.83
C GLY A 95 8.33 -2.64 -11.57
N GLY A 96 8.42 -2.34 -12.86
CA GLY A 96 7.25 -2.20 -13.70
C GLY A 96 7.52 -1.60 -15.07
N HIS A 97 6.60 -1.85 -16.00
CA HIS A 97 6.51 -1.18 -17.28
C HIS A 97 5.70 0.11 -17.11
N GLN A 98 6.38 1.25 -17.25
CA GLN A 98 5.75 2.56 -17.22
C GLN A 98 5.53 3.06 -18.65
N PHE A 99 4.26 3.26 -19.02
CA PHE A 99 3.88 3.65 -20.39
C PHE A 99 4.50 2.76 -21.47
N GLY A 100 4.53 1.44 -21.22
CA GLY A 100 5.05 0.43 -22.15
C GLY A 100 6.58 0.23 -22.13
N SER A 101 7.33 0.98 -21.32
CA SER A 101 8.79 0.83 -21.20
C SER A 101 9.19 0.30 -19.84
N TRP A 102 10.13 -0.65 -19.79
CA TRP A 102 10.66 -1.17 -18.52
C TRP A 102 11.36 -0.06 -17.73
N ALA A 103 10.90 0.20 -16.51
CA ALA A 103 11.42 1.29 -15.66
C ALA A 103 12.50 0.84 -14.67
N GLY A 104 12.90 -0.44 -14.70
CA GLY A 104 13.81 -1.01 -13.71
C GLY A 104 13.16 -1.13 -12.34
N GLN A 105 13.97 -1.07 -11.28
CA GLN A 105 13.47 -1.10 -9.91
C GLN A 105 12.74 0.20 -9.56
N LEU A 106 11.51 0.03 -9.09
CA LEU A 106 10.67 1.02 -8.43
C LEU A 106 10.62 0.68 -6.94
N GLY A 107 9.44 0.35 -6.40
CA GLY A 107 9.21 0.06 -4.99
C GLY A 107 8.39 1.14 -4.31
N ASP A 108 8.06 0.88 -3.05
CA ASP A 108 7.31 1.81 -2.20
C ASP A 108 8.18 3.02 -1.84
N GLY A 109 8.28 3.98 -2.76
CA GLY A 109 9.17 5.14 -2.65
C GLY A 109 8.68 6.24 -1.69
N ARG A 110 7.44 6.15 -1.23
CA ARG A 110 6.83 7.07 -0.26
C ARG A 110 5.75 6.39 0.58
N ALA A 111 5.73 5.07 0.57
CA ALA A 111 4.76 4.28 1.31
C ALA A 111 5.52 3.33 2.23
N ILE A 112 4.99 3.12 3.43
CA ILE A 112 5.58 2.23 4.42
C ILE A 112 4.43 1.44 5.04
N ALA A 113 4.47 0.13 4.90
CA ALA A 113 3.55 -0.78 5.56
C ALA A 113 3.89 -0.84 7.05
N LEU A 114 2.90 -0.84 7.93
CA LEU A 114 3.09 -1.02 9.38
C LEU A 114 3.03 -2.50 9.78
N GLY A 115 2.32 -3.30 8.98
CA GLY A 115 1.98 -4.69 9.24
C GLY A 115 0.51 -4.94 8.88
N GLU A 116 -0.01 -6.06 9.35
CA GLU A 116 -1.37 -6.54 9.09
C GLU A 116 -2.19 -6.55 10.39
N ILE A 117 -3.47 -6.24 10.30
CA ILE A 117 -4.41 -6.44 11.40
C ILE A 117 -5.50 -7.45 10.99
N ALA A 118 -5.97 -8.23 11.96
CA ALA A 118 -7.15 -9.05 11.78
C ALA A 118 -8.41 -8.17 11.88
N ALA A 119 -9.25 -8.24 10.85
CA ALA A 119 -10.60 -7.69 10.83
C ALA A 119 -11.54 -8.55 11.69
N ARG A 120 -12.77 -8.07 11.91
CA ARG A 120 -13.76 -8.77 12.75
C ARG A 120 -14.19 -10.13 12.21
N ASP A 121 -14.09 -10.35 10.90
CA ASP A 121 -14.37 -11.63 10.26
C ASP A 121 -13.17 -12.59 10.27
N GLY A 122 -12.04 -12.18 10.87
CA GLY A 122 -10.79 -12.94 10.92
C GLY A 122 -9.89 -12.79 9.69
N SER A 123 -10.34 -12.08 8.64
CA SER A 123 -9.49 -11.77 7.49
C SER A 123 -8.36 -10.81 7.87
N ARG A 124 -7.20 -10.93 7.23
CA ARG A 124 -6.03 -10.09 7.50
C ARG A 124 -5.93 -8.96 6.48
N TRP A 125 -5.65 -7.75 6.97
CA TRP A 125 -5.55 -6.55 6.16
C TRP A 125 -4.29 -5.77 6.50
N GLU A 126 -3.47 -5.48 5.49
CA GLU A 126 -2.28 -4.67 5.58
C GLU A 126 -2.64 -3.19 5.72
N ILE A 127 -2.00 -2.48 6.65
CA ILE A 127 -2.09 -1.03 6.80
C ILE A 127 -0.80 -0.40 6.27
N GLN A 128 -0.93 0.48 5.27
CA GLN A 128 0.19 1.15 4.64
C GLN A 128 0.05 2.68 4.68
N LEU A 129 1.06 3.36 5.23
CA LEU A 129 1.09 4.81 5.32
C LEU A 129 1.76 5.42 4.09
N LYS A 130 1.00 6.14 3.26
CA LYS A 130 1.51 6.84 2.08
C LYS A 130 1.75 8.32 2.40
N GLY A 131 3.01 8.75 2.23
CA GLY A 131 3.55 10.03 2.70
C GLY A 131 4.44 9.91 3.95
N ALA A 132 4.70 8.68 4.40
CA ALA A 132 5.38 8.37 5.66
C ALA A 132 6.89 8.67 5.67
N GLY A 133 7.46 9.16 4.58
CA GLY A 133 8.88 9.53 4.49
C GLY A 133 9.65 8.74 3.43
N PRO A 134 10.96 9.04 3.29
CA PRO A 134 11.80 8.40 2.29
C PRO A 134 12.09 6.94 2.65
N THR A 135 12.28 6.15 1.61
CA THR A 135 12.67 4.74 1.63
C THR A 135 13.81 4.55 0.63
N PRO A 136 14.46 3.37 0.60
CA PRO A 136 15.42 3.08 -0.46
C PRO A 136 14.87 3.15 -1.88
N TYR A 137 13.54 3.18 -2.03
CA TYR A 137 12.83 3.21 -3.30
C TYR A 137 12.37 4.62 -3.71
N SER A 138 12.68 5.66 -2.92
CA SER A 138 12.23 7.03 -3.20
C SER A 138 12.78 7.65 -4.49
N ARG A 139 13.81 7.05 -5.09
CA ARG A 139 14.52 7.56 -6.27
C ARG A 139 14.99 9.02 -6.06
N ARG A 140 14.30 9.99 -6.66
CA ARG A 140 14.59 11.43 -6.54
C ARG A 140 13.55 12.19 -5.70
N ALA A 141 12.53 11.50 -5.19
CA ALA A 141 11.46 12.08 -4.39
C ALA A 141 11.84 12.18 -2.92
N ASP A 142 11.15 13.05 -2.18
CA ASP A 142 11.34 13.29 -0.74
C ASP A 142 10.61 12.28 0.17
N GLY A 143 9.85 11.34 -0.42
CA GLY A 143 9.06 10.36 0.33
C GLY A 143 7.80 10.93 1.01
N ARG A 144 7.42 12.19 0.75
CA ARG A 144 6.25 12.85 1.34
C ARG A 144 5.07 12.93 0.36
N ALA A 145 3.87 13.13 0.90
CA ALA A 145 2.66 13.38 0.14
C ALA A 145 2.03 14.72 0.55
N VAL A 146 1.27 15.32 -0.37
CA VAL A 146 0.57 16.59 -0.14
C VAL A 146 -0.91 16.33 0.10
N LEU A 147 -1.56 17.23 0.85
CA LEU A 147 -2.96 17.14 1.24
C LEU A 147 -3.89 16.91 0.05
N ARG A 148 -3.68 17.61 -1.05
CA ARG A 148 -4.50 17.49 -2.25
C ARG A 148 -4.49 16.07 -2.86
N SER A 149 -3.32 15.46 -3.00
CA SER A 149 -3.23 14.09 -3.53
C SER A 149 -3.80 13.07 -2.54
N SER A 150 -3.50 13.23 -1.25
CA SER A 150 -3.95 12.31 -0.21
C SER A 150 -5.47 12.37 0.01
N LEU A 151 -6.07 13.56 -0.09
CA LEU A 151 -7.52 13.74 -0.03
C LEU A 151 -8.23 13.08 -1.22
N ARG A 152 -7.70 13.25 -2.44
CA ARG A 152 -8.24 12.59 -3.64
C ARG A 152 -8.20 11.07 -3.52
N GLU A 153 -7.08 10.53 -3.06
CA GLU A 153 -6.93 9.08 -2.84
C GLU A 153 -7.89 8.57 -1.76
N PHE A 154 -8.01 9.28 -0.61
CA PHE A 154 -8.96 8.92 0.44
C PHE A 154 -10.40 8.87 -0.09
N LEU A 155 -10.86 9.93 -0.73
CA LEU A 155 -12.23 10.03 -1.23
C LEU A 155 -12.53 9.00 -2.32
N CYS A 156 -11.61 8.81 -3.28
CA CYS A 156 -11.86 7.90 -4.41
C CYS A 156 -11.79 6.43 -4.00
N SER A 157 -10.90 6.07 -3.07
CA SER A 157 -10.84 4.72 -2.51
C SER A 157 -12.19 4.31 -1.90
N GLU A 158 -12.75 5.18 -1.03
CA GLU A 158 -14.01 4.88 -0.37
C GLU A 158 -15.21 5.00 -1.33
N ALA A 159 -15.21 5.96 -2.26
CA ALA A 159 -16.25 6.06 -3.27
C ALA A 159 -16.33 4.80 -4.15
N MET A 160 -15.18 4.28 -4.60
CA MET A 160 -15.12 3.05 -5.39
C MET A 160 -15.64 1.84 -4.61
N HIS A 161 -15.32 1.75 -3.32
CA HIS A 161 -15.87 0.71 -2.45
C HIS A 161 -17.40 0.78 -2.37
N PHE A 162 -17.98 1.95 -2.09
CA PHE A 162 -19.43 2.11 -2.00
C PHE A 162 -20.15 1.96 -3.36
N LEU A 163 -19.44 2.13 -4.48
CA LEU A 163 -19.92 1.78 -5.82
C LEU A 163 -19.82 0.28 -6.13
N GLY A 164 -19.32 -0.54 -5.21
CA GLY A 164 -19.12 -1.98 -5.40
C GLY A 164 -17.93 -2.32 -6.31
N VAL A 165 -17.02 -1.37 -6.56
CA VAL A 165 -15.82 -1.62 -7.36
C VAL A 165 -14.70 -2.17 -6.46
N PRO A 166 -14.07 -3.30 -6.81
CA PRO A 166 -12.93 -3.83 -6.06
C PRO A 166 -11.81 -2.79 -5.96
N THR A 167 -11.39 -2.46 -4.74
CA THR A 167 -10.44 -1.37 -4.48
C THR A 167 -9.69 -1.52 -3.16
N THR A 168 -8.49 -0.93 -3.09
CA THR A 168 -7.86 -0.57 -1.82
C THR A 168 -8.72 0.45 -1.07
N ARG A 169 -8.77 0.33 0.26
CA ARG A 169 -9.55 1.20 1.14
C ARG A 169 -8.66 2.28 1.76
N ALA A 170 -9.26 3.34 2.28
CA ALA A 170 -8.55 4.41 2.98
C ALA A 170 -9.12 4.62 4.40
N LEU A 171 -8.32 4.31 5.42
CA LEU A 171 -8.74 4.38 6.82
C LEU A 171 -8.74 5.80 7.37
N SER A 172 -7.66 6.56 7.11
CA SER A 172 -7.50 7.90 7.65
C SER A 172 -6.75 8.84 6.73
N LEU A 173 -7.00 10.13 6.90
CA LEU A 173 -6.20 11.22 6.37
C LEU A 173 -5.67 12.04 7.54
N VAL A 174 -4.36 12.21 7.63
CA VAL A 174 -3.67 12.95 8.69
C VAL A 174 -2.92 14.13 8.09
N GLY A 175 -3.12 15.32 8.64
CA GLY A 175 -2.30 16.50 8.34
C GLY A 175 -1.00 16.46 9.13
N THR A 176 0.14 16.75 8.49
CA THR A 176 1.45 16.54 9.12
C THR A 176 2.01 17.76 9.86
N GLY A 177 1.49 18.96 9.54
CA GLY A 177 2.08 20.24 9.96
C GLY A 177 3.29 20.67 9.12
N ASP A 178 3.84 19.77 8.28
CA ASP A 178 4.98 20.07 7.41
C ASP A 178 4.54 20.75 6.11
N ALA A 179 5.43 21.58 5.56
CA ALA A 179 5.33 22.08 4.20
C ALA A 179 6.10 21.16 3.24
N VAL A 180 5.46 20.77 2.14
CA VAL A 180 6.04 19.87 1.13
C VAL A 180 6.05 20.60 -0.21
N VAL A 181 7.22 20.73 -0.82
CA VAL A 181 7.39 21.49 -2.07
C VAL A 181 6.98 20.62 -3.26
N ARG A 182 6.04 21.10 -4.09
CA ARG A 182 5.60 20.43 -5.31
C ARG A 182 5.43 21.42 -6.44
N ASP A 183 5.73 20.96 -7.65
CA ASP A 183 5.32 21.62 -8.87
C ASP A 183 4.08 20.90 -9.41
N MET A 184 2.90 21.43 -9.08
CA MET A 184 1.63 20.77 -9.36
C MET A 184 1.35 20.61 -10.86
N PHE A 185 1.81 21.56 -11.67
CA PHE A 185 1.53 21.60 -13.11
C PHE A 185 2.75 21.28 -13.97
N TYR A 186 3.86 20.85 -13.35
CA TYR A 186 5.13 20.65 -14.03
C TYR A 186 5.57 21.91 -14.82
N SER A 187 5.27 23.09 -14.29
CA SER A 187 5.52 24.38 -14.93
C SER A 187 6.89 24.99 -14.63
N GLY A 188 7.70 24.32 -13.80
CA GLY A 188 8.96 24.81 -13.27
C GLY A 188 8.82 25.79 -12.10
N ASP A 189 7.61 25.96 -11.53
CA ASP A 189 7.32 26.86 -10.39
C ASP A 189 6.88 26.05 -9.15
N PRO A 190 7.83 25.41 -8.44
CA PRO A 190 7.50 24.59 -7.28
C PRO A 190 7.06 25.46 -6.09
N ARG A 191 5.91 25.13 -5.49
CA ARG A 191 5.36 25.85 -4.34
C ARG A 191 5.19 24.93 -3.13
N PRO A 192 5.26 25.48 -1.90
CA PRO A 192 4.90 24.74 -0.70
C PRO A 192 3.41 24.38 -0.70
N GLU A 193 3.10 23.10 -0.51
CA GLU A 193 1.76 22.58 -0.21
C GLU A 193 1.75 21.98 1.21
N LYS A 194 0.56 21.87 1.83
CA LYS A 194 0.41 21.20 3.14
C LYS A 194 0.73 19.71 3.00
N GLY A 195 1.60 19.19 3.85
CA GLY A 195 1.89 17.76 3.94
C GLY A 195 0.72 16.97 4.52
N ALA A 196 0.53 15.74 4.03
CA ALA A 196 -0.47 14.82 4.53
C ALA A 196 -0.02 13.36 4.39
N ILE A 197 -0.58 12.50 5.23
CA ILE A 197 -0.41 11.05 5.18
C ILE A 197 -1.79 10.41 5.04
N VAL A 198 -1.93 9.45 4.12
CA VAL A 198 -3.12 8.61 4.00
C VAL A 198 -2.77 7.19 4.45
N ALA A 199 -3.58 6.64 5.36
CA ALA A 199 -3.48 5.25 5.78
C ALA A 199 -4.34 4.40 4.83
N ARG A 200 -3.67 3.69 3.93
CA ARG A 200 -4.29 2.77 2.97
C ARG A 200 -4.45 1.40 3.61
N VAL A 201 -5.50 0.69 3.23
CA VAL A 201 -5.80 -0.65 3.76
C VAL A 201 -6.17 -1.59 2.61
N SER A 202 -5.58 -2.78 2.59
CA SER A 202 -5.80 -3.78 1.54
C SER A 202 -5.50 -5.18 2.09
N PRO A 203 -6.08 -6.28 1.56
CA PRO A 203 -5.60 -7.62 1.91
C PRO A 203 -4.13 -7.79 1.53
N SER A 204 -3.70 -7.16 0.43
CA SER A 204 -2.31 -7.10 0.01
C SER A 204 -2.04 -5.89 -0.90
N PHE A 205 -0.81 -5.37 -0.86
CA PHE A 205 -0.30 -4.40 -1.85
C PHE A 205 0.61 -5.03 -2.91
N ILE A 206 0.61 -6.36 -3.06
CA ILE A 206 1.34 -7.05 -4.12
C ILE A 206 0.78 -6.70 -5.50
N ARG A 207 1.68 -6.54 -6.46
CA ARG A 207 1.44 -6.00 -7.80
C ARG A 207 2.07 -6.88 -8.86
N PHE A 208 1.68 -6.71 -10.12
CA PHE A 208 2.34 -7.38 -11.25
C PHE A 208 3.84 -7.06 -11.28
N GLY A 209 4.19 -5.79 -11.01
CA GLY A 209 5.56 -5.32 -10.92
C GLY A 209 6.46 -6.03 -9.91
N ASN A 210 5.92 -6.66 -8.86
CA ASN A 210 6.72 -7.46 -7.93
C ASN A 210 7.29 -8.71 -8.63
N PHE A 211 6.46 -9.39 -9.42
CA PHE A 211 6.83 -10.59 -10.17
C PHE A 211 7.73 -10.25 -11.36
N GLU A 212 7.39 -9.18 -12.10
CA GLU A 212 8.18 -8.75 -13.26
C GLU A 212 9.63 -8.43 -12.89
N LEU A 213 9.86 -7.78 -11.74
CA LEU A 213 11.21 -7.45 -11.29
C LEU A 213 12.05 -8.70 -11.06
N MET A 214 11.52 -9.69 -10.33
CA MET A 214 12.25 -10.91 -10.02
C MET A 214 12.49 -11.76 -11.29
N ALA A 215 11.50 -11.83 -12.18
CA ALA A 215 11.65 -12.49 -13.47
C ALA A 215 12.74 -11.83 -14.35
N THR A 216 12.72 -10.49 -14.45
CA THR A 216 13.67 -9.74 -15.29
C THR A 216 15.10 -9.77 -14.76
N THR A 217 15.27 -9.92 -13.44
CA THR A 217 16.58 -9.98 -12.77
C THR A 217 17.11 -11.40 -12.58
N GLY A 218 16.35 -12.43 -12.98
CA GLY A 218 16.74 -13.83 -12.82
C GLY A 218 16.68 -14.35 -11.38
N GLU A 219 15.98 -13.64 -10.49
CA GLU A 219 15.80 -14.03 -9.07
C GLU A 219 14.70 -15.11 -8.92
N HIS A 220 14.87 -16.26 -9.57
CA HIS A 220 13.82 -17.29 -9.67
C HIS A 220 13.38 -17.89 -8.33
N ASP A 221 14.30 -18.01 -7.36
CA ASP A 221 13.95 -18.51 -6.02
C ASP A 221 13.04 -17.52 -5.28
N ASN A 222 13.35 -16.22 -5.37
CA ASN A 222 12.50 -15.16 -4.81
C ASN A 222 11.15 -15.08 -5.55
N LEU A 223 11.15 -15.25 -6.87
CA LEU A 223 9.93 -15.28 -7.67
C LEU A 223 9.01 -16.42 -7.22
N ARG A 224 9.57 -17.62 -7.01
CA ARG A 224 8.83 -18.77 -6.49
C ARG A 224 8.31 -18.49 -5.08
N ALA A 225 9.15 -18.00 -4.18
CA ALA A 225 8.76 -17.70 -2.80
C ALA A 225 7.60 -16.68 -2.73
N LEU A 226 7.67 -15.60 -3.52
CA LEU A 226 6.59 -14.61 -3.61
C LEU A 226 5.31 -15.21 -4.19
N THR A 227 5.42 -16.06 -5.22
CA THR A 227 4.27 -16.72 -5.84
C THR A 227 3.58 -17.68 -4.86
N ASP A 228 4.36 -18.52 -4.19
CA ASP A 228 3.88 -19.49 -3.21
C ASP A 228 3.22 -18.77 -2.02
N TYR A 229 3.82 -17.69 -1.52
CA TYR A 229 3.24 -16.83 -0.49
C TYR A 229 1.91 -16.21 -0.97
N THR A 230 1.88 -15.66 -2.19
CA THR A 230 0.68 -15.02 -2.73
C THR A 230 -0.49 -16.00 -2.81
N ILE A 231 -0.23 -17.22 -3.29
CA ILE A 231 -1.27 -18.27 -3.41
C ILE A 231 -1.75 -18.71 -2.04
N ARG A 232 -0.83 -19.08 -1.13
CA ARG A 232 -1.19 -19.56 0.22
C ARG A 232 -2.01 -18.54 1.01
N HIS A 233 -1.72 -17.25 0.88
CA HIS A 233 -2.35 -16.22 1.72
C HIS A 233 -3.58 -15.58 1.07
N PHE A 234 -3.67 -15.51 -0.25
CA PHE A 234 -4.71 -14.74 -0.94
C PHE A 234 -5.52 -15.51 -1.99
N TYR A 235 -5.12 -16.76 -2.28
CA TYR A 235 -5.84 -17.71 -3.12
C TYR A 235 -5.88 -19.12 -2.52
N PRO A 236 -6.15 -19.29 -1.20
CA PRO A 236 -6.09 -20.59 -0.54
C PRO A 236 -7.10 -21.59 -1.13
N GLU A 237 -8.16 -21.12 -1.78
CA GLU A 237 -9.14 -21.94 -2.50
C GLU A 237 -8.55 -22.77 -3.65
N LEU A 238 -7.38 -22.39 -4.16
CA LEU A 238 -6.69 -23.11 -5.25
C LEU A 238 -5.82 -24.28 -4.74
N GLY A 239 -5.61 -24.38 -3.43
CA GLY A 239 -4.76 -25.41 -2.82
C GLY A 239 -3.28 -25.04 -2.72
N GLU A 240 -2.44 -26.04 -2.41
CA GLU A 240 -1.01 -25.82 -2.19
C GLU A 240 -0.26 -25.52 -3.49
N PRO A 241 0.74 -24.62 -3.47
CA PRO A 241 1.50 -24.24 -4.66
C PRO A 241 2.13 -25.42 -5.39
N CYS A 242 1.76 -25.58 -6.66
CA CYS A 242 2.37 -26.51 -7.60
C CYS A 242 2.16 -26.02 -9.04
N ASN A 243 2.73 -26.70 -10.04
CA ASN A 243 2.65 -26.27 -11.43
C ASN A 243 1.21 -26.08 -11.94
N GLU A 244 0.28 -26.97 -11.55
CA GLU A 244 -1.13 -26.85 -11.93
C GLU A 244 -1.80 -25.65 -11.25
N VAL A 245 -1.53 -25.45 -9.95
CA VAL A 245 -2.07 -24.33 -9.17
C VAL A 245 -1.53 -22.99 -9.67
N TYR A 246 -0.28 -22.90 -10.15
CA TYR A 246 0.24 -21.67 -10.77
C TYR A 246 -0.56 -21.26 -12.01
N LEU A 247 -0.97 -22.24 -12.84
CA LEU A 247 -1.77 -21.97 -14.03
C LEU A 247 -3.18 -21.49 -13.65
N GLN A 248 -3.82 -22.16 -12.69
CA GLN A 248 -5.13 -21.76 -12.16
C GLN A 248 -5.07 -20.38 -11.51
N TRP A 249 -4.02 -20.09 -10.75
CA TRP A 249 -3.80 -18.78 -10.14
C TRP A 249 -3.67 -17.68 -11.21
N PHE A 250 -2.89 -17.92 -12.26
CA PHE A 250 -2.76 -16.95 -13.35
C PHE A 250 -4.09 -16.70 -14.08
N GLU A 251 -4.89 -17.76 -14.32
CA GLU A 251 -6.25 -17.63 -14.87
C GLU A 251 -7.14 -16.77 -13.96
N GLU A 252 -7.09 -17.00 -12.64
CA GLU A 252 -7.86 -16.23 -11.67
C GLU A 252 -7.42 -14.76 -11.59
N VAL A 253 -6.12 -14.47 -11.67
CA VAL A 253 -5.59 -13.09 -11.77
C VAL A 253 -6.13 -12.40 -13.03
N CYS A 254 -6.15 -13.10 -14.17
CA CYS A 254 -6.73 -12.57 -15.41
C CYS A 254 -8.22 -12.27 -15.25
N ARG A 255 -8.98 -13.21 -14.64
CA ARG A 255 -10.42 -13.05 -14.38
C ARG A 255 -10.71 -11.87 -13.46
N ARG A 256 -10.03 -11.76 -12.30
CA ARG A 256 -10.22 -10.66 -11.35
C ARG A 256 -9.87 -9.30 -11.97
N THR A 257 -8.79 -9.25 -12.76
CA THR A 257 -8.42 -8.05 -13.52
C THR A 257 -9.52 -7.66 -14.52
N ALA A 258 -10.05 -8.61 -15.29
CA ALA A 258 -11.13 -8.34 -16.24
C ALA A 258 -12.39 -7.81 -15.54
N VAL A 259 -12.76 -8.39 -14.39
CA VAL A 259 -13.90 -7.93 -13.57
C VAL A 259 -13.66 -6.50 -13.08
N MET A 260 -12.48 -6.19 -12.53
CA MET A 260 -12.12 -4.84 -12.09
C MET A 260 -12.26 -3.82 -13.22
N ILE A 261 -11.74 -4.13 -14.41
CA ILE A 261 -11.86 -3.26 -15.59
C ILE A 261 -13.32 -3.10 -16.03
N ALA A 262 -14.11 -4.17 -16.02
CA ALA A 262 -15.54 -4.08 -16.33
C ALA A 262 -16.26 -3.12 -15.37
N HIS A 263 -15.97 -3.19 -14.06
CA HIS A 263 -16.48 -2.23 -13.08
C HIS A 263 -16.06 -0.79 -13.39
N TRP A 264 -14.81 -0.54 -13.81
CA TRP A 264 -14.37 0.81 -14.18
C TRP A 264 -15.17 1.34 -15.37
N MET A 265 -15.42 0.51 -16.38
CA MET A 265 -16.18 0.90 -17.55
C MET A 265 -17.64 1.24 -17.22
N THR A 266 -18.27 0.51 -16.31
CA THR A 266 -19.69 0.74 -15.96
C THR A 266 -19.91 2.02 -15.15
N VAL A 267 -18.93 2.44 -14.34
CA VAL A 267 -19.02 3.68 -13.56
C VAL A 267 -18.32 4.87 -14.25
N GLY A 268 -17.77 4.67 -15.45
CA GLY A 268 -17.09 5.71 -16.20
C GLY A 268 -15.76 6.17 -15.58
N PHE A 269 -15.08 5.30 -14.82
CA PHE A 269 -13.83 5.64 -14.14
C PHE A 269 -12.62 5.51 -15.07
N VAL A 270 -11.82 6.58 -15.17
CA VAL A 270 -10.54 6.58 -15.87
C VAL A 270 -9.40 6.65 -14.85
N HIS A 271 -8.63 5.57 -14.71
CA HIS A 271 -7.51 5.50 -13.76
C HIS A 271 -6.34 6.43 -14.12
N GLY A 272 -6.06 6.57 -15.42
CA GLY A 272 -5.01 7.45 -15.96
C GLY A 272 -3.57 6.88 -15.97
N VAL A 273 -3.23 5.86 -15.16
CA VAL A 273 -1.85 5.32 -15.05
C VAL A 273 -1.86 3.81 -14.82
N MET A 274 -2.28 3.06 -15.83
CA MET A 274 -2.32 1.58 -15.81
C MET A 274 -0.95 0.95 -16.13
N ASN A 275 0.09 1.41 -15.45
CA ASN A 275 1.39 0.77 -15.48
C ASN A 275 1.32 -0.57 -14.72
N THR A 276 2.19 -1.52 -15.01
CA THR A 276 2.16 -2.82 -14.33
C THR A 276 2.49 -2.74 -12.84
N ASP A 277 3.22 -1.69 -12.42
CA ASP A 277 3.41 -1.34 -11.01
C ASP A 277 2.16 -0.74 -10.35
N ASN A 278 1.07 -0.51 -11.07
CA ASN A 278 -0.24 -0.09 -10.53
C ASN A 278 -1.34 -1.13 -10.77
N MET A 279 -0.97 -2.36 -11.14
CA MET A 279 -1.92 -3.47 -11.28
C MET A 279 -1.80 -4.38 -10.06
N SER A 280 -2.83 -4.37 -9.20
CA SER A 280 -2.91 -5.26 -8.05
C SER A 280 -3.00 -6.72 -8.49
N ILE A 281 -2.25 -7.60 -7.83
CA ILE A 281 -2.37 -9.04 -8.11
C ILE A 281 -3.77 -9.58 -7.79
N LEU A 282 -4.48 -8.93 -6.86
CA LEU A 282 -5.81 -9.32 -6.40
C LEU A 282 -6.96 -8.75 -7.25
N GLY A 283 -6.65 -7.98 -8.31
CA GLY A 283 -7.68 -7.29 -9.12
C GLY A 283 -8.37 -6.16 -8.36
N LEU A 284 -7.61 -5.41 -7.55
CA LEU A 284 -8.09 -4.22 -6.84
C LEU A 284 -7.63 -2.94 -7.53
N THR A 285 -8.51 -1.94 -7.58
CA THR A 285 -8.14 -0.57 -7.92
C THR A 285 -7.14 -0.05 -6.88
N ILE A 286 -6.00 0.45 -7.31
CA ILE A 286 -4.87 0.85 -6.45
C ILE A 286 -4.16 2.07 -7.02
N ASP A 287 -3.61 2.93 -6.16
CA ASP A 287 -2.81 4.10 -6.55
C ASP A 287 -3.56 5.18 -7.36
N TYR A 288 -4.54 5.79 -6.68
CA TYR A 288 -5.28 6.95 -7.15
C TYR A 288 -4.40 8.20 -7.34
N GLY A 289 -3.96 8.43 -8.57
CA GLY A 289 -3.20 9.61 -8.97
C GLY A 289 -4.05 10.56 -9.84
N PRO A 290 -3.76 10.66 -11.15
CA PRO A 290 -4.49 11.52 -12.08
C PRO A 290 -5.74 10.83 -12.65
N TYR A 291 -6.62 10.32 -11.77
CA TYR A 291 -7.90 9.74 -12.19
C TYR A 291 -8.92 10.82 -12.57
N GLY A 292 -9.95 10.45 -13.34
CA GLY A 292 -11.04 11.33 -13.78
C GLY A 292 -12.28 10.58 -14.25
#